data_AF-A0A7K3QXH3-F1
#
_entry.id   AF-A0A7K3QXH3-F1
#
_cell.length_a   1.000
_cell.length_b   1.000
_cell.length_c   1.000
_cell.angle_alpha   90.00
_cell.angle_beta   90.00
_cell.angle_gamma   90.00
#
_symmetry.space_group_name_H-M   'P 1'
#
loop_
_entity.id
_entity.type
_entity.pdbx_description
1 polymer ?
#
loop_
_entity_poly.entity_id
_entity_poly.type
_entity_poly.pdbx_seq_one_letter_code
_entity_poly.pdbx_strand_id
1 'polypeptide(L)'
;MYVDGNAVSPATMGGISGIVQRSGATVVDGSVIGSPPSDTRSPRLYLSGPADAVAPVARPFEGSAVQARPLTGGIGQASAL
;
A
#
# COMPACT_ATOMS: atom_id res chain seq x y z
N MET A 1 2.57 11.44 -6.01
CA MET A 1 2.11 10.33 -5.14
C MET A 1 3.24 9.32 -5.02
N TYR A 2 3.47 8.80 -3.82
CA TYR A 2 4.45 7.75 -3.53
C TYR A 2 3.72 6.59 -2.86
N VAL A 3 4.01 5.37 -3.28
CA VAL A 3 3.45 4.15 -2.70
C VAL A 3 4.62 3.32 -2.21
N ASP A 4 4.65 3.03 -0.91
CA ASP A 4 5.58 2.03 -0.38
C ASP A 4 4.87 0.69 -0.32
N GLY A 5 5.43 -0.34 -0.94
CA GLY A 5 4.90 -1.71 -0.89
C GLY A 5 5.83 -2.68 -0.18
N ASN A 6 6.89 -2.18 0.47
CA ASN A 6 7.88 -3.00 1.13
C ASN A 6 7.35 -3.52 2.47
N ALA A 7 7.80 -4.71 2.87
CA ALA A 7 7.51 -5.26 4.19
C ALA A 7 8.37 -4.54 5.25
N VAL A 8 7.87 -3.41 5.75
CA VAL A 8 8.50 -2.61 6.80
C VAL A 8 7.57 -2.46 7.99
N SER A 9 8.12 -2.11 9.16
CA SER A 9 7.29 -1.85 10.34
C SER A 9 6.49 -0.55 10.21
N PRO A 10 5.37 -0.38 10.94
CA PRO A 10 4.63 0.88 10.98
C PRO A 10 5.50 2.09 11.38
N ALA A 11 6.46 1.89 12.29
CA ALA A 11 7.40 2.94 12.71
C ALA A 11 8.33 3.36 11.57
N THR A 12 8.87 2.39 10.82
CA THR A 12 9.67 2.65 9.62
C THR A 12 8.85 3.41 8.57
N MET A 13 7.62 2.97 8.32
CA MET A 13 6.73 3.60 7.35
C MET A 13 6.37 5.03 7.74
N GLY A 14 6.21 5.31 9.04
CA GLY A 14 6.05 6.68 9.55
C GLY A 14 7.24 7.58 9.22
N GLY A 15 8.47 7.07 9.34
CA GLY A 15 9.69 7.77 8.96
C GLY A 15 9.75 8.06 7.44
N ILE A 16 9.44 7.05 6.62
CA ILE A 16 9.38 7.19 5.15
C ILE A 16 8.35 8.25 4.76
N SER A 17 7.13 8.17 5.31
CA SER A 17 6.07 9.16 5.06
C SER A 17 6.52 10.57 5.41
N GLY A 18 7.13 10.76 6.58
CA GLY A 18 7.63 12.07 7.00
C GLY A 18 8.71 12.64 6.09
N ILE A 19 9.54 11.79 5.46
CA ILE A 19 10.53 12.22 4.46
C ILE A 19 9.84 12.64 3.16
N VAL A 20 8.98 11.78 2.64
CA VAL A 20 8.33 11.98 1.34
C VAL A 20 7.37 13.17 1.37
N GLN A 21 6.61 13.36 2.44
CA GLN A 21 5.68 14.48 2.58
C GLN A 21 6.36 15.85 2.54
N ARG A 22 7.65 15.96 2.92
CA ARG A 22 8.41 17.22 2.78
C ARG A 22 8.62 17.64 1.32
N SER A 23 8.51 16.71 0.36
CA SER A 23 8.51 17.03 -1.08
C SER A 23 7.15 17.45 -1.60
N GLY A 24 6.10 17.47 -0.77
CA GLY A 24 4.71 17.74 -1.16
C GLY A 24 3.97 16.54 -1.74
N ALA A 25 4.57 15.34 -1.74
CA ALA A 25 3.93 14.14 -2.25
C ALA A 25 2.97 13.50 -1.23
N THR A 26 1.79 13.08 -1.70
CA THR A 26 0.88 12.19 -0.97
C THR A 26 1.46 10.77 -0.91
N VAL A 27 1.38 10.15 0.26
CA VAL A 27 1.92 8.81 0.54
C VAL A 27 0.79 7.81 0.73
N VAL A 28 0.96 6.61 0.17
CA VAL A 28 0.15 5.43 0.44
C VAL A 28 1.05 4.35 1.03
N ASP A 29 0.65 3.81 2.17
CA ASP A 29 1.30 2.68 2.84
C ASP A 29 0.72 1.38 2.25
N GLY A 30 1.58 0.44 1.91
CA GLY A 30 1.22 -0.79 1.23
C GLY A 30 1.99 -2.00 1.78
N SER A 31 1.32 -3.15 1.80
CA SER A 31 1.93 -4.42 2.18
C SER A 31 1.45 -5.54 1.26
N VAL A 32 2.40 -6.31 0.72
CA VAL A 32 2.12 -7.44 -0.16
C VAL A 32 2.26 -8.74 0.63
N ILE A 33 1.17 -9.50 0.71
CA ILE A 33 1.15 -10.83 1.34
C ILE A 33 0.87 -11.90 0.29
N GLY A 34 1.81 -12.81 0.13
CA GLY A 34 1.73 -13.95 -0.77
C GLY A 34 2.89 -13.99 -1.77
N SER A 35 2.96 -15.10 -2.50
CA SER A 35 3.92 -15.24 -3.60
C SER A 35 3.58 -14.31 -4.77
N PRO A 36 4.56 -13.99 -5.65
CA PRO A 36 4.30 -13.25 -6.88
C PRO A 36 3.11 -13.81 -7.68
N PRO A 37 2.34 -12.95 -8.36
CA PRO A 37 1.14 -13.35 -9.07
C PRO A 37 1.44 -14.31 -10.22
N SER A 38 0.57 -15.30 -10.42
CA SER A 38 0.56 -16.24 -11.54
C SER A 38 -0.86 -16.75 -11.79
N ASP A 39 -1.06 -17.60 -12.80
CA ASP A 39 -2.37 -18.22 -13.09
C ASP A 39 -2.96 -19.00 -11.90
N THR A 40 -2.12 -19.38 -10.93
CA THR A 40 -2.51 -20.15 -9.74
C THR A 40 -2.27 -19.41 -8.42
N ARG A 41 -1.73 -18.18 -8.45
CA ARG A 41 -1.35 -17.42 -7.24
C ARG A 41 -1.90 -16.00 -7.29
N SER A 42 -2.63 -15.65 -6.25
CA SER A 42 -3.23 -14.32 -6.09
C SER A 42 -2.75 -13.65 -4.79
N PRO A 43 -1.66 -12.86 -4.81
CA PRO A 43 -1.22 -12.13 -3.64
C PRO A 43 -2.23 -11.05 -3.26
N ARG A 44 -2.22 -10.67 -1.98
CA ARG A 44 -3.03 -9.56 -1.45
C ARG A 44 -2.14 -8.34 -1.30
N LEU A 45 -2.54 -7.23 -1.91
CA LEU A 45 -1.92 -5.92 -1.72
C LEU A 45 -2.83 -5.12 -0.79
N TYR A 46 -2.44 -4.97 0.46
CA TYR A 46 -3.14 -4.12 1.42
C TYR A 46 -2.67 -2.68 1.26
N LEU A 47 -3.60 -1.72 1.31
CA LEU A 47 -3.31 -0.30 1.07
C LEU A 47 -3.97 0.56 2.15
N SER A 48 -3.23 1.50 2.75
CA SER A 48 -3.77 2.45 3.72
C SER A 48 -3.21 3.86 3.52
N GLY A 49 -3.96 4.87 3.99
CA GLY A 49 -3.65 6.28 3.75
C GLY A 49 -4.90 7.07 3.35
N PRO A 50 -4.72 8.30 2.84
CA PRO A 50 -5.83 9.14 2.39
C PRO A 50 -6.70 8.42 1.35
N ALA A 51 -8.02 8.43 1.53
CA ALA A 51 -8.95 7.64 0.72
C ALA A 51 -8.92 8.01 -0.77
N ASP A 52 -8.74 9.30 -1.05
CA ASP A 52 -8.56 9.87 -2.39
C ASP A 52 -7.28 9.40 -3.09
N ALA A 53 -6.25 9.02 -2.32
CA ALA A 53 -5.00 8.45 -2.83
C ALA A 53 -5.02 6.92 -2.90
N VAL A 54 -5.72 6.23 -2.00
CA VAL A 54 -5.79 4.75 -1.98
C VAL A 54 -6.57 4.20 -3.19
N ALA A 55 -7.73 4.81 -3.51
CA ALA A 55 -8.56 4.36 -4.64
C ALA A 55 -7.81 4.30 -6.00
N PRO A 56 -7.07 5.34 -6.43
CA PRO A 56 -6.30 5.27 -7.68
C PRO A 56 -5.13 4.29 -7.64
N VAL A 57 -4.62 3.91 -6.47
CA VAL A 57 -3.58 2.87 -6.35
C VAL A 57 -4.19 1.46 -6.45
N ALA A 58 -5.40 1.26 -5.94
CA ALA A 58 -6.08 -0.04 -6.01
C ALA A 58 -6.61 -0.34 -7.43
N ARG A 59 -7.13 0.67 -8.13
CA ARG A 59 -7.82 0.53 -9.42
C ARG A 59 -7.03 -0.24 -10.51
N PRO A 60 -5.72 -0.03 -10.71
CA PRO A 60 -4.96 -0.76 -11.74
C PRO A 60 -4.92 -2.28 -11.54
N PHE A 61 -5.23 -2.76 -10.33
CA PHE A 61 -5.25 -4.19 -10.02
C PHE A 61 -6.64 -4.84 -10.23
N GLU A 62 -7.67 -4.07 -10.58
CA GLU A 62 -8.99 -4.59 -10.90
C GLU A 62 -8.92 -5.58 -12.08
N GLY A 63 -9.44 -6.79 -11.88
CA GLY A 63 -9.37 -7.87 -12.87
C GLY A 63 -7.99 -8.53 -13.02
N SER A 64 -6.99 -8.12 -12.24
CA SER A 64 -5.67 -8.78 -12.20
C SER A 64 -5.64 -9.92 -11.18
N ALA A 65 -4.55 -10.71 -11.19
CA ALA A 65 -4.31 -11.73 -10.16
C ALA A 65 -4.01 -11.13 -8.77
N VAL A 66 -3.61 -9.85 -8.69
CA VAL A 66 -3.33 -9.17 -7.42
C VAL A 66 -4.65 -8.67 -6.81
N GLN A 67 -4.91 -9.03 -5.56
CA GLN A 67 -6.09 -8.58 -4.83
C GLN A 67 -5.75 -7.33 -4.03
N ALA A 68 -6.00 -6.15 -4.61
CA ALA A 68 -5.87 -4.88 -3.89
C ALA A 68 -6.98 -4.72 -2.84
N ARG A 69 -6.61 -4.40 -1.59
CA ARG A 69 -7.49 -4.31 -0.43
C ARG A 69 -7.24 -3.01 0.34
N PRO A 70 -8.03 -1.96 0.08
CA PRO A 70 -8.04 -0.77 0.90
C PRO A 70 -8.36 -1.09 2.36
N LEU A 71 -7.59 -0.53 3.28
CA LEU A 71 -7.79 -0.57 4.71
C LEU A 71 -8.31 0.77 5.21
N THR A 72 -9.11 0.73 6.28
CA THR A 72 -9.45 1.93 7.03
C THR A 72 -8.27 2.39 7.88
N GLY A 73 -8.04 3.70 7.95
CA GLY A 73 -7.00 4.30 8.76
C GLY A 73 -5.87 4.90 7.93
N GLY A 74 -4.77 5.25 8.62
CA GLY A 74 -3.69 6.04 8.04
C GLY A 74 -2.46 5.25 7.64
N ILE A 75 -1.36 5.99 7.50
CA ILE A 75 -0.02 5.44 7.30
C ILE A 75 0.33 4.49 8.46
N GLY A 76 0.89 3.34 8.13
CA GLY A 76 1.32 2.29 9.05
C GLY A 76 0.30 1.16 9.26
N GLN A 77 -0.93 1.27 8.73
CA GLN A 77 -1.94 0.21 8.89
C GLN A 77 -1.68 -0.99 7.98
N ALA A 78 -1.25 -0.77 6.73
CA ALA A 78 -0.88 -1.89 5.86
C ALA A 78 0.42 -2.54 6.34
N SER A 79 1.38 -1.73 6.77
CA SER A 79 2.66 -2.17 7.37
C SER A 79 2.52 -2.95 8.70
N ALA A 80 1.33 -2.95 9.32
CA ALA A 80 1.08 -3.66 10.58
C ALA A 80 0.55 -5.11 10.39
N LEU A 81 0.32 -5.54 9.15
CA LEU A 81 -0.25 -6.84 8.79
C LEU A 81 0.77 -7.97 8.65
#